data_AF-A0A150Y343-F1
#
_entry.id   AF-A0A150Y343-F1
#
_cell.length_a   1.000
_cell.length_b   1.000
_cell.length_c   1.000
_cell.angle_alpha   90.00
_cell.angle_beta   90.00
_cell.angle_gamma   90.00
#
_symmetry.space_group_name_H-M   'P 1'
#
loop_
_entity.id
_entity.type
_entity.pdbx_description
1 polymer ?
#
loop_
_entity_poly.entity_id
_entity_poly.type
_entity_poly.pdbx_seq_one_letter_code
_entity_poly.pdbx_strand_id
1 'polypeptide(L)'
;MNKYSKSAMALVFYLSILISGCQGARVSGNGFFDSRNENLKEALMGEWEALDEEKVLFQFSKIEKGIKMKIDNEEKEIFDFSCDGDIRFSFGYLNSDNDTVYVAAQFKTYEMKTLEGLQSLQNNNSSEVSFFSLNRKLNAEIKGQQ
;
A
#
# COMPACT_ATOMS: atom_id res chain seq x y z
N MET A 1 15.93 30.84 -17.20
CA MET A 1 14.86 30.09 -17.89
C MET A 1 14.88 28.66 -17.36
N ASN A 2 14.02 28.39 -16.37
CA ASN A 2 13.92 27.08 -15.73
C ASN A 2 13.36 26.06 -16.73
N LYS A 3 14.16 25.04 -17.04
CA LYS A 3 13.71 23.83 -17.72
C LYS A 3 12.90 23.02 -16.71
N TYR A 4 11.60 23.31 -16.61
CA TYR A 4 10.68 22.40 -15.94
C TYR A 4 10.68 21.09 -16.73
N SER A 5 11.10 20.03 -16.02
CA SER A 5 11.22 18.67 -16.50
C SER A 5 9.89 18.18 -17.05
N LYS A 6 9.86 17.83 -18.34
CA LYS A 6 8.72 17.20 -19.01
C LYS A 6 8.24 15.91 -18.30
N SER A 7 9.05 15.33 -17.41
CA SER A 7 8.69 14.13 -16.65
C SER A 7 7.69 14.38 -15.52
N ALA A 8 7.61 15.59 -14.96
CA ALA A 8 6.64 15.89 -13.90
C ALA A 8 5.20 15.94 -14.42
N MET A 9 5.02 16.32 -15.69
CA MET A 9 3.70 16.48 -16.30
C MET A 9 3.06 15.15 -16.72
N ALA A 10 3.86 14.08 -16.87
CA ALA A 10 3.36 12.73 -17.17
C ALA A 10 2.81 12.01 -15.92
N LEU A 11 3.33 12.32 -14.74
CA LEU A 11 2.93 11.67 -13.48
C LEU A 11 1.61 12.22 -12.93
N VAL A 12 1.33 13.52 -13.15
CA VAL A 12 0.07 14.15 -12.74
C VAL A 12 -1.13 13.59 -13.54
N PHE A 13 -0.90 13.07 -14.75
CA PHE A 13 -1.94 12.45 -15.57
C PHE A 13 -2.28 11.00 -15.17
N TYR A 14 -1.45 10.34 -14.36
CA TYR A 14 -1.72 8.99 -13.88
C TYR A 14 -2.56 8.96 -12.59
N LEU A 15 -2.78 10.12 -11.97
CA LEU A 15 -3.54 10.25 -10.73
C LEU A 15 -4.95 10.84 -10.94
N SER A 16 -5.54 10.68 -12.13
CA SER A 16 -6.98 10.82 -12.30
C SER A 16 -7.67 9.56 -11.77
N ILE A 17 -7.64 9.38 -10.45
CA ILE A 17 -8.45 8.40 -9.74
C ILE A 17 -9.89 8.89 -9.84
N LEU A 18 -10.53 8.53 -10.96
CA LEU A 18 -11.96 8.61 -11.06
C LEU A 18 -12.52 7.75 -9.93
N ILE A 19 -13.23 8.41 -9.03
CA ILE A 19 -14.09 7.86 -7.97
C ILE A 19 -15.30 7.18 -8.67
N SER A 20 -15.03 6.28 -9.62
CA SER A 20 -16.00 5.34 -10.12
C SER A 20 -15.89 4.12 -9.21
N GLY A 21 -16.67 4.17 -8.13
CA GLY A 21 -16.80 3.03 -7.22
C GLY A 21 -17.10 1.77 -8.02
N CYS A 22 -16.20 0.80 -7.93
CA CYS A 22 -16.45 -0.54 -8.42
C CYS A 22 -15.81 -1.56 -7.47
N GLN A 23 -16.70 -2.32 -6.82
CA GLN A 23 -16.47 -3.56 -6.06
C GLN A 23 -15.51 -3.53 -4.85
N GLY A 24 -15.91 -2.76 -3.83
CA GLY A 24 -16.26 -3.33 -2.54
C GLY A 24 -15.13 -3.91 -1.69
N ALA A 25 -14.25 -3.05 -1.20
CA ALA A 25 -13.60 -3.31 0.07
C ALA A 25 -14.40 -2.68 1.23
N ARG A 26 -14.47 -3.37 2.35
CA ARG A 26 -15.05 -2.85 3.60
C ARG A 26 -13.93 -2.64 4.59
N VAL A 27 -13.94 -1.50 5.27
CA VAL A 27 -13.12 -1.27 6.44
C VAL A 27 -14.01 -1.35 7.68
N SER A 28 -13.63 -2.14 8.67
CA SER A 28 -14.27 -2.20 9.99
C SER A 28 -13.85 -1.01 10.85
N GLY A 29 -14.65 -0.66 11.86
CA GLY A 29 -14.33 0.42 12.80
C GLY A 29 -13.02 0.25 13.60
N ASN A 30 -12.39 -0.93 13.52
CA ASN A 30 -11.10 -1.24 14.17
C ASN A 30 -9.96 -1.40 13.15
N GLY A 31 -10.12 -0.83 11.95
CA GLY A 31 -9.08 -0.78 10.93
C GLY A 31 -8.78 -2.08 10.19
N PHE A 32 -9.58 -3.15 10.37
CA PHE A 32 -9.50 -4.32 9.48
C PHE A 32 -10.14 -4.02 8.15
N PHE A 33 -9.55 -4.48 7.06
CA PHE A 33 -10.16 -4.42 5.75
C PHE A 33 -10.46 -5.79 5.18
N ASP A 34 -11.52 -5.88 4.39
CA ASP A 34 -11.87 -7.05 3.61
C ASP A 34 -12.26 -6.62 2.21
N SER A 35 -11.41 -6.94 1.23
CA SER A 35 -11.72 -6.74 -0.19
C SER A 35 -12.69 -7.83 -0.68
N ARG A 36 -13.39 -7.64 -1.79
CA ARG A 36 -14.04 -8.77 -2.49
C ARG A 36 -13.13 -9.45 -3.51
N ASN A 37 -11.95 -8.88 -3.73
CA ASN A 37 -10.95 -9.40 -4.65
C ASN A 37 -9.99 -10.36 -3.94
N GLU A 38 -10.27 -11.66 -4.00
CA GLU A 38 -9.43 -12.69 -3.35
C GLU A 38 -8.00 -12.75 -3.92
N ASN A 39 -7.81 -12.55 -5.24
CA ASN A 39 -6.49 -12.56 -5.86
C ASN A 39 -5.60 -11.45 -5.27
N LEU A 40 -6.15 -10.24 -5.13
CA LEU A 40 -5.45 -9.13 -4.51
C LEU A 40 -5.12 -9.44 -3.03
N LYS A 41 -6.05 -10.02 -2.27
CA LYS A 41 -5.79 -10.38 -0.86
C LYS A 41 -4.63 -11.35 -0.75
N GLU A 42 -4.66 -12.44 -1.52
CA GLU A 42 -3.62 -13.46 -1.49
C GLU A 42 -2.26 -12.89 -1.89
N ALA A 43 -2.23 -12.01 -2.90
CA ALA A 43 -1.03 -11.33 -3.34
C ALA A 43 -0.44 -10.42 -2.25
N LEU A 44 -1.28 -9.69 -1.51
CA LEU A 44 -0.83 -8.76 -0.47
C LEU A 44 -0.19 -9.43 0.74
N MET A 45 -0.57 -10.67 1.08
CA MET A 45 -0.16 -11.32 2.32
C MET A 45 1.37 -11.39 2.49
N GLY A 46 1.84 -11.11 3.70
CA GLY A 46 3.25 -11.20 4.07
C GLY A 46 3.92 -9.84 4.24
N GLU A 47 5.25 -9.86 4.26
CA GLU A 47 6.12 -8.70 4.49
C GLU A 47 6.61 -8.10 3.18
N TRP A 48 6.61 -6.77 3.11
CA TRP A 48 7.05 -5.97 1.98
C TRP A 48 8.20 -5.06 2.41
N GLU A 49 9.38 -5.31 1.87
CA GLU A 49 10.63 -4.65 2.24
C GLU A 49 11.07 -3.64 1.18
N ALA A 50 11.62 -2.51 1.63
CA ALA A 50 12.15 -1.52 0.71
C ALA A 50 13.33 -2.10 -0.10
N LEU A 51 13.41 -1.73 -1.38
CA LEU A 51 14.57 -2.09 -2.20
C LEU A 51 15.85 -1.60 -1.52
N ASP A 52 16.80 -2.51 -1.36
CA ASP A 52 18.13 -2.26 -0.79
C ASP A 52 18.16 -1.93 0.71
N GLU A 53 17.04 -2.07 1.42
CA GLU A 53 16.95 -1.93 2.88
C GLU A 53 16.29 -3.19 3.48
N GLU A 54 16.85 -3.77 4.55
CA GLU A 54 16.18 -4.82 5.34
C GLU A 54 15.02 -4.24 6.19
N LYS A 55 14.40 -3.16 5.72
CA LYS A 55 13.28 -2.47 6.38
C LYS A 55 11.97 -2.94 5.78
N VAL A 56 11.19 -3.68 6.57
CA VAL A 56 9.79 -4.02 6.24
C VAL A 56 8.94 -2.78 6.44
N LEU A 57 8.42 -2.23 5.35
CA LEU A 57 7.54 -1.07 5.40
C LEU A 57 6.09 -1.48 5.65
N PHE A 58 5.61 -2.52 4.95
CA PHE A 58 4.26 -3.03 5.09
C PHE A 58 4.24 -4.51 5.43
N GLN A 59 3.35 -4.90 6.33
CA GLN A 59 3.04 -6.31 6.59
C GLN A 59 1.53 -6.51 6.59
N PHE A 60 1.04 -7.42 5.76
CA PHE A 60 -0.37 -7.79 5.70
C PHE A 60 -0.56 -9.19 6.28
N SER A 61 -1.54 -9.36 7.15
CA SER A 61 -1.84 -10.64 7.79
C SER A 61 -3.33 -10.89 7.86
N LYS A 62 -3.73 -12.12 7.51
CA LYS A 62 -5.11 -12.58 7.63
C LYS A 62 -5.43 -12.88 9.09
N ILE A 63 -6.58 -12.40 9.54
CA ILE A 63 -7.18 -12.69 10.84
C ILE A 63 -8.64 -13.12 10.63
N GLU A 64 -9.31 -13.53 11.71
CA GLU A 64 -10.72 -13.96 11.65
C GLU A 64 -11.66 -12.88 11.06
N LYS A 65 -11.38 -11.60 11.35
CA LYS A 65 -12.23 -10.45 10.97
C LYS A 65 -11.87 -9.81 9.62
N GLY A 66 -10.85 -10.31 8.91
CA GLY A 66 -10.36 -9.72 7.66
C GLY A 66 -8.84 -9.65 7.60
N ILE A 67 -8.30 -8.56 7.06
CA ILE A 67 -6.86 -8.32 6.95
C ILE A 67 -6.48 -7.20 7.92
N LYS A 68 -5.40 -7.45 8.67
CA LYS A 68 -4.73 -6.44 9.49
C LYS A 68 -3.42 -6.02 8.82
N MET A 69 -3.05 -4.77 9.01
CA MET A 69 -1.82 -4.19 8.47
C MET A 69 -0.91 -3.70 9.60
N LYS A 70 0.38 -3.95 9.43
CA LYS A 70 1.42 -3.21 10.15
C LYS A 70 2.17 -2.31 9.18
N ILE A 71 2.53 -1.13 9.65
CA ILE A 71 3.33 -0.15 8.93
C ILE A 71 4.52 0.20 9.83
N ASP A 72 5.73 0.03 9.32
CA ASP A 72 6.97 0.19 10.10
C ASP A 72 6.94 -0.61 11.42
N ASN A 73 6.55 -1.89 11.34
CA ASN A 73 6.36 -2.83 12.46
C ASN A 73 5.27 -2.47 13.49
N GLU A 74 4.58 -1.35 13.34
CA GLU A 74 3.48 -0.95 14.21
C GLU A 74 2.13 -1.33 13.61
N GLU A 75 1.22 -1.85 14.44
CA GLU A 75 -0.16 -2.07 14.01
C GLU A 75 -0.85 -0.72 13.77
N LYS A 76 -1.39 -0.53 12.57
CA LYS A 76 -2.11 0.69 12.20
C LYS A 76 -3.56 0.37 11.88
N GLU A 77 -4.45 1.23 12.33
CA GLU A 77 -5.84 1.21 11.88
C GLU A 77 -5.91 1.88 10.50
N ILE A 78 -6.30 1.13 9.48
CA ILE A 78 -6.48 1.68 8.14
C ILE A 78 -7.94 2.10 7.92
N PHE A 79 -8.14 3.07 7.04
CA PHE A 79 -9.45 3.54 6.57
C PHE A 79 -9.42 3.75 5.06
N ASP A 80 -10.59 3.98 4.45
CA ASP A 80 -10.74 4.24 3.01
C ASP A 80 -10.00 3.25 2.09
N PHE A 81 -9.93 1.97 2.48
CA PHE A 81 -9.35 0.95 1.61
C PHE A 81 -10.22 0.79 0.36
N SER A 82 -9.59 0.89 -0.81
CA SER A 82 -10.22 0.70 -2.11
C SER A 82 -9.31 -0.11 -3.02
N CYS A 83 -9.90 -0.84 -3.96
CA CYS A 83 -9.16 -1.56 -5.00
C CYS A 83 -9.71 -1.21 -6.38
N ASP A 84 -8.80 -1.10 -7.36
CA ASP A 84 -9.12 -0.93 -8.78
C ASP A 84 -8.52 -2.10 -9.56
N GLY A 85 -9.38 -3.04 -9.96
CA GLY A 85 -8.97 -4.30 -10.57
C GLY A 85 -8.20 -5.21 -9.62
N ASP A 86 -7.28 -6.00 -10.19
CA ASP A 86 -6.56 -7.06 -9.47
C ASP A 86 -5.19 -6.63 -8.93
N ILE A 87 -4.70 -5.46 -9.35
CA ILE A 87 -3.32 -5.06 -9.09
C ILE A 87 -3.17 -3.69 -8.42
N ARG A 88 -4.24 -2.90 -8.29
CA ARG A 88 -4.17 -1.55 -7.70
C ARG A 88 -5.04 -1.43 -6.47
N PHE A 89 -4.56 -0.68 -5.49
CA PHE A 89 -5.29 -0.40 -4.27
C PHE A 89 -4.82 0.89 -3.62
N SER A 90 -5.64 1.42 -2.73
CA SER A 90 -5.34 2.59 -1.91
C SER A 90 -5.91 2.42 -0.52
N PHE A 91 -5.32 3.08 0.47
CA PHE A 91 -5.82 3.15 1.84
C PHE A 91 -5.29 4.40 2.55
N GLY A 92 -5.98 4.81 3.59
CA GLY A 92 -5.52 5.82 4.54
C GLY A 92 -5.16 5.20 5.89
N TYR A 93 -4.27 5.83 6.65
CA TYR A 93 -4.01 5.51 8.05
C TYR A 93 -3.54 6.76 8.81
N LEU A 94 -3.57 6.70 10.14
CA LEU A 94 -2.98 7.74 11.00
C LEU A 94 -1.55 7.36 11.38
N ASN A 95 -0.60 8.27 11.16
CA ASN A 95 0.76 8.09 11.67
C ASN A 95 0.82 8.33 13.19
N SER A 96 2.01 8.22 13.78
CA SER A 96 2.19 8.37 15.22
C SER A 96 1.96 9.81 15.73
N ASP A 97 1.90 10.79 14.84
CA ASP A 97 1.58 12.19 15.12
C ASP A 97 0.09 12.51 14.92
N ASN A 98 -0.74 11.50 14.62
CA ASN A 98 -2.15 11.63 14.22
C ASN A 98 -2.39 12.39 12.92
N ASP A 99 -1.35 12.54 12.09
CA ASP A 99 -1.52 13.04 10.73
C ASP A 99 -2.02 11.91 9.81
N THR A 100 -2.90 12.27 8.88
CA THR A 100 -3.41 11.34 7.88
C THR A 100 -2.37 11.08 6.81
N VAL A 101 -2.11 9.81 6.53
CA VAL A 101 -1.30 9.37 5.39
C VAL A 101 -2.18 8.60 4.42
N TYR A 102 -2.22 9.05 3.17
CA TYR A 102 -2.86 8.31 2.08
C TYR A 102 -1.83 7.58 1.24
N VAL A 103 -2.07 6.30 1.01
CA VAL A 103 -1.24 5.42 0.19
C VAL A 103 -2.02 5.01 -1.05
N ALA A 104 -1.38 5.13 -2.21
CA ALA A 104 -1.86 4.54 -3.47
C ALA A 104 -0.75 3.65 -4.02
N ALA A 105 -1.08 2.37 -4.25
CA ALA A 105 -0.11 1.34 -4.57
C ALA A 105 -0.61 0.42 -5.69
N GLN A 106 0.34 -0.17 -6.42
CA GLN A 106 0.05 -1.19 -7.41
C GLN A 106 1.16 -2.24 -7.50
N PHE A 107 0.82 -3.45 -7.90
CA PHE A 107 1.83 -4.42 -8.31
C PHE A 107 2.42 -4.02 -9.66
N LYS A 108 3.75 -4.01 -9.74
CA LYS A 108 4.49 -3.63 -10.97
C LYS A 108 4.22 -4.57 -12.13
N THR A 109 3.98 -5.85 -11.85
CA THR A 109 3.75 -6.91 -12.82
C THR A 109 2.67 -7.87 -12.31
N TYR A 110 2.11 -8.68 -13.21
CA TYR A 110 1.16 -9.75 -12.85
C TYR A 110 1.79 -10.87 -12.01
N GLU A 111 3.12 -10.92 -11.89
CA GLU A 111 3.79 -11.82 -10.95
C GLU A 111 3.61 -11.38 -9.49
N MET A 112 3.17 -10.13 -9.25
CA MET A 112 2.81 -9.61 -7.91
C MET A 112 3.93 -9.75 -6.86
N LYS A 113 5.19 -9.61 -7.29
CA LYS A 113 6.38 -9.68 -6.41
C LYS A 113 6.92 -8.33 -5.96
N THR A 114 6.53 -7.27 -6.65
CA THR A 114 7.00 -5.91 -6.39
C THR A 114 5.79 -4.98 -6.29
N LEU A 115 5.74 -4.22 -5.21
CA LEU A 115 4.74 -3.20 -4.94
C LEU A 115 5.36 -1.82 -5.13
N GLU A 116 4.80 -1.01 -6.01
CA GLU A 116 5.21 0.37 -6.20
C GLU A 116 4.06 1.29 -5.82
N GLY A 117 4.38 2.46 -5.29
CA GLY A 117 3.34 3.39 -4.92
C GLY A 117 3.87 4.72 -4.43
N LEU A 118 2.92 5.52 -3.97
CA LEU A 118 3.17 6.79 -3.33
C LEU A 118 2.42 6.86 -2.02
N GLN A 119 2.99 7.60 -1.09
CA GLN A 119 2.34 8.02 0.14
C GLN A 119 2.33 9.54 0.19
N SER A 120 1.20 10.10 0.61
CA SER A 120 1.03 11.54 0.80
C SER A 120 0.64 11.80 2.25
N LEU A 121 1.47 12.58 2.94
CA LEU A 121 1.15 13.10 4.26
C LEU A 121 0.20 14.30 4.10
N GLN A 122 -0.93 14.25 4.79
CA GLN A 122 -1.90 15.34 4.85
C GLN A 122 -1.79 15.99 6.22
N ASN A 123 -1.05 17.09 6.29
CA ASN A 123 -1.03 17.96 7.46
C ASN A 123 -1.16 19.44 7.06
N ASN A 124 -1.44 20.29 8.04
CA ASN A 124 -1.74 21.70 7.81
C ASN A 124 -0.61 22.49 7.15
N ASN A 125 0.62 21.95 7.10
CA ASN A 125 1.83 22.68 6.73
C ASN A 125 2.53 22.12 5.49
N SER A 126 2.17 20.93 4.99
CA SER A 126 2.79 20.34 3.81
C SER A 126 1.92 19.24 3.20
N SER A 127 2.04 19.08 1.88
CA SER A 127 1.57 17.88 1.17
C SER A 127 2.79 17.19 0.58
N GLU A 128 3.65 16.67 1.47
CA GLU A 128 4.80 15.88 1.03
C GLU A 128 4.28 14.58 0.40
N VAL A 129 4.83 14.26 -0.77
CA VAL A 129 4.56 13.02 -1.48
C VAL A 129 5.89 12.29 -1.63
N SER A 130 5.96 11.07 -1.12
CA SER A 130 7.10 10.19 -1.31
C SER A 130 6.71 8.95 -2.10
N PHE A 131 7.67 8.41 -2.85
CA PHE A 131 7.50 7.18 -3.62
C PHE A 131 8.17 6.02 -2.89
N PHE A 132 7.59 4.83 -3.02
CA PHE A 132 8.20 3.60 -2.54
C PHE A 132 8.17 2.54 -3.64
N SER A 133 9.16 1.65 -3.56
CA SER A 133 9.18 0.39 -4.30
C SER A 133 9.62 -0.68 -3.32
N LEU A 134 8.74 -1.66 -3.10
CA LEU A 134 8.92 -2.73 -2.13
C LEU A 134 8.93 -4.07 -2.85
N ASN A 135 9.81 -4.97 -2.42
CA ASN A 135 9.73 -6.37 -2.82
C ASN A 135 9.03 -7.18 -1.74
N ARG A 136 8.37 -8.26 -2.15
CA ARG A 136 7.90 -9.25 -1.20
C ARG A 136 9.13 -9.91 -0.57
N LYS A 137 9.23 -9.82 0.74
CA LYS A 137 10.28 -10.52 1.48
C LYS A 137 10.07 -12.01 1.30
N LEU A 138 11.02 -12.66 0.64
CA LEU A 138 11.03 -14.11 0.56
C LEU A 138 11.37 -14.59 1.96
N ASN A 139 10.42 -15.24 2.63
CA ASN A 139 10.77 -16.03 3.81
C ASN A 139 11.90 -16.95 3.36
N ALA A 140 13.10 -16.76 3.92
CA ALA A 140 14.15 -17.76 3.81
C ALA A 140 13.50 -19.05 4.29
N GLU A 141 13.25 -19.96 3.35
CA GLU A 141 12.70 -21.27 3.64
C GLU A 141 13.49 -21.83 4.82
N ILE A 142 12.76 -22.28 5.84
CA ILE A 142 13.33 -23.04 6.94
C ILE A 142 13.98 -24.27 6.29
N LYS A 143 15.28 -24.16 6.01
CA LYS A 143 16.16 -25.31 5.83
C LYS A 143 16.33 -25.94 7.21
N GLY A 144 15.64 -27.05 7.41
CA GLY A 144 15.77 -27.92 8.59
C GLY A 144 14.38 -28.23 9.15
N GLN A 145 13.85 -29.44 9.05
CA GLN A 145 14.51 -30.70 9.36
C GLN A 145 13.96 -31.83 8.47
N GLN A 146 14.89 -32.68 8.03
CA GLN A 146 14.65 -34.05 7.60
C GLN A 146 14.10 -34.90 8.75
#